data_AF-A0AAV0WK99-F1
#
_entry.id   AF-A0AAV0WK99-F1
#
_cell.length_a   1.000
_cell.length_b   1.000
_cell.length_c   1.000
_cell.angle_alpha   90.00
_cell.angle_beta   90.00
_cell.angle_gamma   90.00
#
_symmetry.space_group_name_H-M   'P 1'
#
loop_
_entity.id
_entity.type
_entity.pdbx_description
1 polymer ?
#
loop_
_entity_poly.entity_id
_entity_poly.type
_entity_poly.pdbx_seq_one_letter_code
_entity_poly.pdbx_strand_id
1 'polypeptide(L)'
;MHCLSATASTLDPIQRQVQKFWELEEVIRSSPVQGFSTEIKRCEEHFLKTYRREENGRFTLELPFKENVRQLGESRVMAEIRFYTMEQKIDKNKYKSGDILYWRSF
;
A
#
# COMPACT_ATOMS: atom_id res chain seq x y z
N MET A 1 32.06 6.39 43.56
CA MET A 1 32.72 5.12 43.17
C MET A 1 31.93 4.01 43.86
N HIS A 2 31.26 3.05 43.25
CA HIS A 2 31.31 2.45 41.91
C HIS A 2 29.88 2.10 41.47
N CYS A 3 29.50 2.38 40.23
CA CYS A 3 28.44 1.62 39.56
C CYS A 3 29.09 0.82 38.43
N LEU A 4 29.25 -0.48 38.64
CA LEU A 4 29.58 -1.43 37.59
C LEU A 4 28.26 -1.91 37.00
N SER A 5 27.68 -1.15 36.07
CA SER A 5 26.71 -1.74 35.14
C SER A 5 27.52 -2.32 33.99
N ALA A 6 27.85 -3.59 34.12
CA ALA A 6 28.37 -4.36 33.00
C ALA A 6 27.20 -4.63 32.05
N THR A 7 27.02 -3.81 31.02
CA THR A 7 26.23 -4.22 29.85
C THR A 7 27.11 -5.15 29.02
N ALA A 8 27.32 -6.36 29.52
CA ALA A 8 27.77 -7.48 28.69
C ALA A 8 26.63 -7.76 27.71
N SER A 9 26.65 -7.07 26.56
CA SER A 9 25.68 -7.22 25.48
C SER A 9 25.91 -8.57 24.78
N THR A 10 25.59 -9.66 25.48
CA THR A 10 25.26 -10.92 24.83
C THR A 10 24.01 -10.65 24.01
N LEU A 11 24.11 -10.75 22.68
CA LEU A 11 22.96 -10.70 21.77
C LEU A 11 21.78 -11.42 22.41
N ASP A 12 20.79 -10.63 22.84
CA ASP A 12 19.62 -11.14 23.54
C ASP A 12 19.00 -12.26 22.71
N PRO A 13 18.43 -13.30 23.33
CA PRO A 13 17.79 -14.41 22.63
C PRO A 13 16.76 -13.93 21.59
N ILE A 14 16.12 -12.78 21.85
CA ILE A 14 15.22 -12.11 20.90
C ILE A 14 15.95 -11.56 19.67
N GLN A 15 17.13 -10.96 19.83
CA GLN A 15 17.94 -10.43 18.74
C GLN A 15 18.32 -11.56 17.76
N ARG A 16 18.67 -12.72 18.29
CA ARG A 16 19.00 -13.92 17.49
C ARG A 16 17.79 -14.51 16.78
N GLN A 17 16.61 -14.49 17.42
CA GLN A 17 15.37 -14.95 16.81
C GLN A 17 14.92 -14.01 15.68
N VAL A 18 15.01 -12.70 15.90
CA VAL A 18 14.73 -11.68 14.89
C VAL A 18 15.71 -11.80 13.71
N GLN A 19 17.00 -11.97 14.00
CA GLN A 19 18.01 -12.20 12.96
C GLN A 19 17.69 -13.44 12.12
N LYS A 20 17.43 -14.59 12.76
CA LYS A 20 17.05 -15.82 12.05
C LYS A 20 15.75 -15.68 11.26
N PHE A 21 14.79 -14.94 11.79
CA PHE A 21 13.53 -14.67 11.10
C PHE A 21 13.81 -13.93 9.78
N TRP A 22 14.60 -12.86 9.83
CA TRP A 22 14.98 -12.11 8.63
C TRP A 22 15.80 -12.96 7.65
N GLU A 23 16.77 -13.74 8.12
CA GLU A 23 17.56 -14.66 7.27
C GLU A 23 16.71 -15.71 6.55
N LEU A 24 15.58 -16.15 7.14
CA LEU A 24 14.67 -17.14 6.56
C LEU A 24 13.65 -16.54 5.58
N GLU A 25 13.16 -15.32 5.85
CA GLU A 25 12.27 -14.60 4.93
C GLU A 25 13.01 -13.92 3.77
N GLU A 26 14.31 -13.69 3.92
CA GLU A 26 15.12 -13.10 2.86
C GLU A 26 15.18 -14.05 1.66
N VAL A 27 14.41 -13.72 0.62
CA VAL A 27 14.47 -14.42 -0.65
C VAL A 27 15.83 -14.15 -1.28
N ILE A 28 16.80 -15.05 -1.03
CA ILE A 28 18.10 -15.03 -1.70
C ILE A 28 17.83 -15.28 -3.19
N ARG A 29 17.76 -14.20 -3.97
CA ARG A 29 17.61 -14.27 -5.43
C ARG A 29 18.92 -14.78 -6.03
N SER A 30 19.06 -16.09 -6.13
CA SER A 30 20.25 -16.78 -6.63
C SER A 30 20.50 -16.63 -8.15
N SER A 31 19.72 -15.79 -8.84
CA SER A 31 19.86 -15.52 -10.27
C SER A 31 19.54 -14.05 -10.56
N PRO A 32 20.27 -13.37 -11.48
CA PRO A 32 19.85 -12.07 -11.96
C PRO A 32 18.50 -12.26 -12.64
N VAL A 33 17.47 -11.75 -11.98
CA VAL A 33 16.09 -11.83 -12.43
C VAL A 33 15.94 -10.92 -13.65
N GLN A 34 16.42 -11.37 -14.81
CA GLN A 34 16.56 -10.56 -16.03
C GLN A 34 15.20 -10.01 -16.50
N GLY A 35 14.11 -10.76 -16.28
CA GLY A 35 12.74 -10.34 -16.60
C GLY A 35 12.12 -9.36 -15.60
N PHE A 36 12.58 -9.32 -14.35
CA PHE A 36 12.06 -8.41 -13.33
C PHE A 36 12.89 -7.14 -13.18
N SER A 37 14.12 -7.09 -13.71
CA SER A 37 14.99 -5.90 -13.58
C SER A 37 14.35 -4.64 -14.18
N THR A 38 13.68 -4.75 -15.33
CA THR A 38 13.01 -3.61 -15.98
C THR A 38 11.74 -3.18 -15.24
N GLU A 39 10.90 -4.12 -14.82
CA GLU A 39 9.70 -3.81 -14.03
C GLU A 39 10.05 -3.22 -12.66
N ILE A 40 11.05 -3.78 -11.97
CA ILE A 40 11.56 -3.27 -10.69
C ILE A 40 12.09 -1.84 -10.87
N LYS A 41 12.93 -1.59 -11.88
CA LYS A 41 13.43 -0.24 -12.18
C LYS A 41 12.28 0.73 -12.46
N ARG A 42 11.29 0.33 -13.26
CA ARG A 42 10.12 1.15 -13.55
C ARG A 42 9.31 1.47 -12.29
N CYS A 43 9.13 0.49 -11.40
CA CYS A 43 8.45 0.67 -10.13
C CYS A 43 9.23 1.59 -9.19
N GLU A 44 10.56 1.44 -9.12
CA GLU A 44 11.44 2.29 -8.32
C GLU A 44 11.45 3.73 -8.83
N GLU A 45 11.64 3.94 -10.14
CA GLU A 45 11.54 5.25 -10.77
C GLU A 45 10.17 5.89 -10.56
N HIS A 46 9.09 5.12 -10.68
CA HIS A 46 7.73 5.61 -10.43
C HIS A 46 7.52 6.01 -8.97
N PHE A 47 7.97 5.17 -8.04
CA PHE A 47 7.91 5.46 -6.62
C PHE A 47 8.66 6.76 -6.31
N LEU A 48 9.91 6.89 -6.73
CA LEU A 48 10.70 8.12 -6.50
C LEU A 48 10.05 9.36 -7.11
N LYS A 49 9.35 9.22 -8.24
CA LYS A 49 8.66 10.31 -8.92
C LYS A 49 7.37 10.74 -8.23
N THR A 50 6.61 9.81 -7.67
CA THR A 50 5.23 10.08 -7.20
C THR A 50 5.11 10.07 -5.68
N TYR A 51 6.11 9.54 -4.98
CA TYR A 51 6.23 9.59 -3.54
C TYR A 51 6.44 11.02 -3.05
N ARG A 52 5.60 11.45 -2.11
CA ARG A 52 5.76 12.70 -1.37
C ARG A 52 5.22 12.55 0.04
N ARG A 53 5.78 13.34 0.96
CA ARG A 53 5.26 13.51 2.32
C ARG A 53 4.52 14.85 2.40
N GLU A 54 3.25 14.79 2.74
CA GLU A 54 2.41 15.97 2.96
C GLU A 54 2.81 16.67 4.28
N GLU A 55 2.44 17.94 4.44
CA GLU A 55 2.75 18.76 5.62
C GLU A 55 2.18 18.17 6.92
N ASN A 56 1.05 17.46 6.84
CA ASN A 56 0.43 16.73 7.95
C ASN A 56 1.17 15.41 8.31
N GLY A 57 2.27 15.10 7.61
CA GLY A 57 3.08 13.90 7.81
C GLY A 57 2.63 12.66 7.04
N ARG A 58 1.52 12.73 6.29
CA ARG A 58 0.99 11.62 5.49
C ARG A 58 1.86 11.36 4.24
N PHE A 59 2.12 10.10 3.95
CA PHE A 59 2.75 9.71 2.69
C PHE A 59 1.71 9.53 1.59
N THR A 60 1.99 10.10 0.43
CA THR A 60 1.22 9.85 -0.79
C THR A 60 2.14 9.34 -1.87
N LEU A 61 1.62 8.40 -2.64
CA LEU A 61 2.29 7.77 -3.77
C LEU A 61 1.23 7.43 -4.80
N GLU A 62 1.64 7.37 -6.05
CA GLU A 62 0.79 6.85 -7.12
C GLU A 62 1.16 5.38 -7.38
N LEU A 63 0.15 4.57 -7.67
CA LEU A 63 0.37 3.19 -8.07
C LEU A 63 0.50 3.12 -9.59
N PRO A 64 1.58 2.53 -10.13
CA PRO A 64 1.73 2.41 -11.56
C PRO A 64 0.74 1.39 -12.11
N PHE A 65 0.16 1.67 -13.28
CA PHE A 65 -0.59 0.67 -14.02
C PHE A 65 0.37 -0.37 -14.60
N LYS A 66 0.03 -1.66 -14.41
CA LYS A 66 0.81 -2.76 -14.99
C LYS A 66 0.77 -2.70 -16.52
N GLU A 67 -0.42 -2.49 -17.07
CA GLU A 67 -0.70 -2.44 -18.50
C GLU A 67 -1.11 -1.04 -18.95
N ASN A 68 -1.26 -0.86 -20.26
CA ASN A 68 -1.67 0.43 -20.82
C ASN A 68 -3.12 0.72 -20.44
N VAL A 69 -3.37 1.83 -19.74
CA VAL A 69 -4.71 2.27 -19.29
C VAL A 69 -5.70 2.36 -20.46
N ARG A 70 -5.24 2.59 -21.69
CA ARG A 70 -6.10 2.61 -22.89
C ARG A 70 -6.80 1.27 -23.17
N GLN A 71 -6.29 0.16 -22.65
CA GLN A 71 -6.91 -1.16 -22.78
C GLN A 71 -8.21 -1.30 -21.97
N LEU A 72 -8.49 -0.38 -21.04
CA LEU A 72 -9.74 -0.36 -20.29
C LEU A 72 -10.96 -0.01 -21.16
N GLY A 73 -10.76 0.56 -22.36
CA GLY A 73 -11.84 0.86 -23.30
C GLY A 73 -12.99 1.66 -22.66
N GLU A 74 -14.21 1.21 -22.89
CA GLU A 74 -15.45 1.84 -22.39
C GLU A 74 -15.74 1.58 -20.90
N SER A 75 -14.82 0.95 -20.15
CA SER A 75 -15.01 0.66 -18.72
C SER A 75 -15.35 1.91 -17.91
N ARG A 76 -14.71 3.05 -18.24
CA ARG A 76 -14.98 4.33 -17.58
C ARG A 76 -16.42 4.79 -17.83
N VAL A 77 -16.85 4.80 -19.09
CA VAL A 77 -18.21 5.23 -19.47
C VAL A 77 -19.25 4.33 -18.82
N MET A 78 -19.03 3.02 -18.81
CA MET A 78 -19.91 2.06 -18.12
C MET A 78 -19.95 2.27 -16.61
N ALA A 79 -18.81 2.57 -15.98
CA ALA A 79 -18.75 2.87 -14.56
C ALA A 79 -19.50 4.16 -14.22
N GLU A 80 -19.36 5.21 -15.03
CA GLU A 80 -20.07 6.49 -14.86
C GLU A 80 -21.60 6.30 -14.99
N ILE A 81 -22.07 5.59 -16.02
CA ILE A 81 -23.50 5.29 -16.20
C ILE A 81 -24.06 4.54 -14.98
N ARG A 82 -23.33 3.53 -14.50
CA ARG A 82 -23.73 2.76 -13.31
C ARG A 82 -23.78 3.63 -12.07
N PHE A 83 -22.78 4.50 -11.89
CA PHE A 83 -22.70 5.44 -10.77
C PHE A 83 -23.92 6.37 -10.74
N TYR A 84 -24.20 7.11 -11.81
CA TYR A 84 -25.36 8.01 -11.85
C TYR A 84 -26.70 7.29 -11.71
N THR A 85 -26.82 6.08 -12.27
CA THR A 85 -28.01 5.27 -12.10
C THR A 85 -28.23 4.88 -10.62
N MET A 86 -27.15 4.57 -9.90
CA MET A 86 -27.21 4.27 -8.47
C MET A 86 -27.57 5.51 -7.65
N GLU A 87 -26.96 6.66 -7.94
CA GLU A 87 -27.30 7.93 -7.25
C GLU A 87 -28.79 8.25 -7.39
N GLN A 88 -29.34 8.18 -8.61
CA GLN A 88 -30.76 8.40 -8.85
C GLN A 88 -31.67 7.41 -8.10
N LYS A 89 -31.24 6.14 -7.97
CA LYS A 89 -31.99 5.13 -7.22
C LYS A 89 -31.95 5.40 -5.71
N ILE A 90 -30.81 5.84 -5.18
CA ILE A 90 -30.66 6.20 -3.78
C ILE A 90 -31.53 7.41 -3.46
N ASP A 91 -31.50 8.45 -4.30
CA ASP A 91 -32.28 9.68 -4.11
C ASP A 91 -33.80 9.45 -4.16
N LYS A 92 -34.25 8.57 -5.07
CA LYS A 92 -35.66 8.18 -5.17
C LYS A 92 -36.11 7.33 -3.98
N ASN A 93 -35.19 6.63 -3.32
CA ASN A 93 -35.48 5.75 -2.20
C ASN A 93 -35.16 6.44 -0.85
N LYS A 94 -35.96 7.45 -0.50
CA LYS A 94 -35.81 8.27 0.73
C LYS A 94 -35.84 7.45 2.04
N TYR A 95 -36.24 6.19 2.01
CA TYR A 95 -36.35 5.32 3.19
C TYR A 95 -35.03 4.77 3.73
N LYS A 96 -33.89 4.91 3.02
CA LYS A 96 -32.57 4.49 3.53
C LYS A 96 -31.68 5.63 4.07
N SER A 97 -32.19 6.86 4.11
CA SER A 97 -31.43 7.98 4.70
C SER A 97 -31.22 7.85 6.22
N GLY A 98 -32.05 7.07 6.92
CA GLY A 98 -31.84 6.76 8.35
C GLY A 98 -30.65 5.82 8.59
N ASP A 99 -30.50 4.79 7.76
CA ASP A 99 -29.46 3.76 7.94
C ASP A 99 -28.07 4.22 7.45
N ILE A 100 -28.01 5.07 6.41
CA ILE A 100 -26.73 5.57 5.85
C ILE A 100 -26.06 6.59 6.79
N LEU A 101 -26.84 7.31 7.60
CA LEU A 101 -26.29 8.20 8.64
C LEU A 101 -25.61 7.40 9.76
N TYR A 102 -26.07 6.18 10.07
CA TYR A 102 -25.47 5.32 11.11
C TYR A 102 -24.06 4.83 10.74
N TRP A 103 -23.78 4.59 9.46
CA TRP A 103 -22.48 4.13 8.97
C TRP A 103 -21.44 5.24 8.78
N ARG A 104 -21.84 6.51 8.80
CA ARG A 104 -20.92 7.66 8.69
C ARG A 104 -20.40 8.17 10.03
N SER A 105 -20.86 7.56 11.12
CA SER A 105 -20.46 7.86 12.51
C SER A 105 -19.44 6.88 13.10
N PHE A 106 -18.84 6.02 12.27
CA PHE A 106 -17.68 5.19 12.61
C PHE A 106 -16.53 5.43 11.63
#